data_AF-A0A1G0AJC7-F1
#
_entry.id   AF-A0A1G0AJC7-F1
#
_cell.length_a   1.000
_cell.length_b   1.000
_cell.length_c   1.000
_cell.angle_alpha   90.00
_cell.angle_beta   90.00
_cell.angle_gamma   90.00
#
_symmetry.space_group_name_H-M   'P 1'
#
loop_
_entity.id
_entity.type
_entity.pdbx_description
1 polymer ?
#
loop_
_entity_poly.entity_id
_entity_poly.type
_entity_poly.pdbx_seq_one_letter_code
_entity_poly.pdbx_strand_id
1 'polypeptide(L)'
;MSSEKPSSLLVVDAVKAQASKFRETKNALDARAKELEAMKAQLDAERDDLEKLETKLKADEAGFAREREEVRVARQAMDKELSSVKADRDRVGAEEKRLQDWARALNDREKSIRDGEEKIKRLEHEFSGQIKESEMKFQALIEREELVAQRERSLAETIGRLASIEKGLSNREKTLAKREEELIKLQNERLSALEAREKELLKISEEMHARQKDSVQQHDSLADLETTLKNELNTMASEREKLAMKERSLLEAEKYLAAALEASGIDLPPEPTHSAPPPPPVPEAWPPMPAAPPPSVPPPRPAEPAKPVDLSMEEDLGEEPDARTKVSKQEALERMTRALETAKRARDAGRNVSEIRKTLKLARSAFESADYDNAARLADEILRELEAVLFPK
;
A
#
# COMPACT_ATOMS: atom_id res chain seq x y z
N MET A 1 -20.73 205.40 34.22
CA MET A 1 -19.91 205.86 35.34
C MET A 1 -19.05 204.69 35.83
N SER A 2 -17.74 204.77 36.02
CA SER A 2 -16.77 205.73 35.50
C SER A 2 -15.37 205.09 35.39
N SER A 3 -14.62 205.56 34.40
CA SER A 3 -13.17 205.44 34.18
C SER A 3 -12.29 205.17 35.42
N GLU A 4 -11.29 204.27 35.29
CA GLU A 4 -9.88 204.70 35.21
C GLU A 4 -8.89 203.60 34.72
N LYS A 5 -7.74 204.07 34.21
CA LYS A 5 -6.51 203.35 33.80
C LYS A 5 -5.37 203.90 34.69
N PRO A 6 -4.19 203.25 34.88
CA PRO A 6 -3.49 202.42 33.88
C PRO A 6 -2.66 201.21 34.40
N SER A 7 -2.09 200.42 33.47
CA SER A 7 -0.67 199.98 33.47
C SER A 7 -0.41 198.93 32.37
N SER A 8 0.24 199.34 31.27
CA SER A 8 0.39 198.52 30.06
C SER A 8 1.65 197.63 30.01
N LEU A 9 2.49 197.62 31.04
CA LEU A 9 3.74 196.84 31.07
C LEU A 9 3.56 195.43 31.67
N LEU A 10 2.78 195.29 32.76
CA LEU A 10 2.50 193.98 33.38
C LEU A 10 1.72 193.02 32.46
N VAL A 11 0.97 193.54 31.49
CA VAL A 11 0.22 192.71 30.53
C VAL A 11 1.16 191.88 29.65
N VAL A 12 2.34 192.40 29.29
CA VAL A 12 3.29 191.67 28.44
C VAL A 12 3.87 190.47 29.20
N ASP A 13 4.34 190.66 30.43
CA ASP A 13 4.86 189.54 31.23
C ASP A 13 3.76 188.59 31.73
N ALA A 14 2.54 189.08 32.00
CA ALA A 14 1.40 188.21 32.29
C ALA A 14 1.02 187.33 31.08
N VAL A 15 0.96 187.89 29.87
CA VAL A 15 0.71 187.13 28.63
C VAL A 15 1.87 186.18 28.33
N LYS A 16 3.11 186.59 28.58
CA LYS A 16 4.31 185.74 28.43
C LYS A 16 4.34 184.59 29.42
N ALA A 17 3.92 184.80 30.68
CA ALA A 17 3.75 183.76 31.69
C ALA A 17 2.56 182.84 31.37
N GLN A 18 1.44 183.38 30.90
CA GLN A 18 0.28 182.61 30.42
C GLN A 18 0.66 181.74 29.21
N ALA A 19 1.45 182.28 28.28
CA ALA A 19 1.99 181.57 27.12
C ALA A 19 3.08 180.56 27.51
N SER A 20 3.88 180.80 28.56
CA SER A 20 4.80 179.81 29.12
C SER A 20 4.03 178.66 29.74
N LYS A 21 3.02 178.93 30.58
CA LYS A 21 2.13 177.90 31.13
C LYS A 21 1.38 177.13 30.06
N PHE A 22 0.93 177.79 28.98
CA PHE A 22 0.33 177.10 27.83
C PHE A 22 1.34 176.26 27.03
N ARG A 23 2.62 176.67 26.99
CA ARG A 23 3.73 175.86 26.47
C ARG A 23 4.01 174.66 27.39
N GLU A 24 4.01 174.85 28.69
CA GLU A 24 4.25 173.80 29.69
C GLU A 24 3.12 172.76 29.67
N THR A 25 1.85 173.19 29.67
CA THR A 25 0.71 172.28 29.55
C THR A 25 0.62 171.64 28.17
N LYS A 26 0.96 172.36 27.08
CA LYS A 26 1.12 171.73 25.76
C LYS A 26 2.24 170.69 25.77
N ASN A 27 3.42 171.01 26.26
CA ASN A 27 4.55 170.07 26.31
C ASN A 27 4.23 168.86 27.18
N ALA A 28 3.48 169.02 28.27
CA ALA A 28 2.99 167.92 29.10
C ALA A 28 1.88 167.09 28.43
N LEU A 29 1.03 167.71 27.59
CA LEU A 29 0.07 167.00 26.73
C LEU A 29 0.77 166.24 25.60
N ASP A 30 1.75 166.86 24.93
CA ASP A 30 2.57 166.23 23.89
C ASP A 30 3.45 165.10 24.47
N ALA A 31 3.90 165.23 25.72
CA ALA A 31 4.56 164.16 26.47
C ALA A 31 3.59 163.02 26.80
N ARG A 32 2.43 163.32 27.38
CA ARG A 32 1.38 162.31 27.65
C ARG A 32 0.84 161.64 26.38
N ALA A 33 0.80 162.35 25.26
CA ALA A 33 0.44 161.78 23.97
C ALA A 33 1.47 160.73 23.54
N LYS A 34 2.77 161.04 23.66
CA LYS A 34 3.87 160.09 23.41
C LYS A 34 3.90 158.93 24.40
N GLU A 35 3.61 159.16 25.67
CA GLU A 35 3.45 158.10 26.68
C GLU A 35 2.30 157.16 26.31
N LEU A 36 1.13 157.70 25.93
CA LEU A 36 -0.01 156.90 25.47
C LEU A 36 0.25 156.19 24.14
N GLU A 37 1.03 156.77 23.24
CA GLU A 37 1.43 156.17 21.96
C GLU A 37 2.47 155.06 22.17
N ALA A 38 3.42 155.24 23.09
CA ALA A 38 4.34 154.19 23.53
C ALA A 38 3.60 153.04 24.24
N MET A 39 2.69 153.34 25.17
CA MET A 39 1.88 152.32 25.85
C MET A 39 0.95 151.56 24.88
N LYS A 40 0.45 152.20 23.82
CA LYS A 40 -0.25 151.51 22.72
C LYS A 40 0.68 150.59 21.94
N ALA A 41 1.84 151.10 21.50
CA ALA A 41 2.83 150.30 20.78
C ALA A 41 3.33 149.10 21.62
N GLN A 42 3.42 149.24 22.95
CA GLN A 42 3.70 148.13 23.86
C GLN A 42 2.54 147.14 23.93
N LEU A 43 1.29 147.58 24.11
CA LEU A 43 0.12 146.69 24.10
C LEU A 43 -0.08 145.97 22.77
N ASP A 44 0.22 146.62 21.65
CA ASP A 44 0.13 146.02 20.31
C ASP A 44 1.29 145.03 20.06
N ALA A 45 2.51 145.32 20.54
CA ALA A 45 3.61 144.34 20.54
C ALA A 45 3.34 143.13 21.45
N GLU A 46 2.74 143.35 22.63
CA GLU A 46 2.30 142.27 23.53
C GLU A 46 1.19 141.42 22.89
N ARG A 47 0.26 142.03 22.15
CA ARG A 47 -0.75 141.30 21.36
C ARG A 47 -0.13 140.46 20.26
N ASP A 48 0.77 141.04 19.46
CA ASP A 48 1.48 140.33 18.40
C ASP A 48 2.26 139.13 18.97
N ASP A 49 2.94 139.30 20.13
CA ASP A 49 3.68 138.21 20.77
C ASP A 49 2.76 137.16 21.43
N LEU A 50 1.60 137.55 21.96
CA LEU A 50 0.57 136.61 22.40
C LEU A 50 -0.03 135.81 21.23
N GLU A 51 -0.28 136.43 20.08
CA GLU A 51 -0.74 135.72 18.87
C GLU A 51 0.34 134.78 18.32
N LYS A 52 1.63 135.18 18.35
CA LYS A 52 2.77 134.30 18.04
C LYS A 52 2.92 133.14 19.03
N LEU A 53 2.46 133.28 20.27
CA LEU A 53 2.44 132.20 21.26
C LEU A 53 1.22 131.29 21.08
N GLU A 54 0.04 131.85 20.82
CA GLU A 54 -1.19 131.09 20.56
C GLU A 54 -1.08 130.25 19.28
N THR A 55 -0.50 130.80 18.21
CA THR A 55 -0.26 130.08 16.95
C THR A 55 0.78 128.96 17.10
N LYS A 56 1.83 129.15 17.89
CA LYS A 56 2.77 128.08 18.26
C LYS A 56 2.09 126.99 19.09
N LEU A 57 1.37 127.37 20.15
CA LEU A 57 0.70 126.41 21.02
C LEU A 57 -0.32 125.56 20.25
N LYS A 58 -1.10 126.14 19.32
CA LYS A 58 -1.98 125.40 18.41
C LYS A 58 -1.23 124.45 17.47
N ALA A 59 -0.03 124.85 17.00
CA ALA A 59 0.81 123.98 16.17
C ALA A 59 1.39 122.81 16.98
N ASP A 60 1.83 123.06 18.22
CA ASP A 60 2.34 122.04 19.14
C ASP A 60 1.22 121.08 19.58
N GLU A 61 0.02 121.58 19.91
CA GLU A 61 -1.17 120.76 20.20
C GLU A 61 -1.53 119.85 19.02
N ALA A 62 -1.46 120.36 17.79
CA ALA A 62 -1.68 119.58 16.57
C ALA A 62 -0.54 118.57 16.30
N GLY A 63 0.70 118.90 16.68
CA GLY A 63 1.84 117.98 16.66
C GLY A 63 1.61 116.81 17.62
N PHE A 64 1.42 117.10 18.91
CA PHE A 64 1.11 116.09 19.92
C PHE A 64 -0.17 115.28 19.61
N ALA A 65 -1.15 115.86 18.91
CA ALA A 65 -2.32 115.12 18.45
C ALA A 65 -1.98 114.04 17.41
N ARG A 66 -1.08 114.34 16.46
CA ARG A 66 -0.56 113.37 15.49
C ARG A 66 0.30 112.31 16.16
N GLU A 67 1.25 112.71 17.01
CA GLU A 67 2.11 111.78 17.75
C GLU A 67 1.30 110.80 18.62
N ARG A 68 0.27 111.28 19.32
CA ARG A 68 -0.64 110.41 20.10
C ARG A 68 -1.36 109.39 19.22
N GLU A 69 -1.78 109.79 18.02
CA GLU A 69 -2.47 108.91 17.06
C GLU A 69 -1.50 107.90 16.42
N GLU A 70 -0.29 108.34 16.05
CA GLU A 70 0.78 107.46 15.54
C GLU A 70 1.19 106.42 16.59
N VAL A 71 1.36 106.82 17.86
CA VAL A 71 1.61 105.90 18.98
C VAL A 71 0.42 104.97 19.23
N ARG A 72 -0.82 105.43 19.04
CA ARG A 72 -2.03 104.59 19.15
C ARG A 72 -2.07 103.52 18.04
N VAL A 73 -1.75 103.90 16.80
CA VAL A 73 -1.67 102.99 15.64
C VAL A 73 -0.51 102.01 15.80
N ALA A 74 0.67 102.46 16.23
CA ALA A 74 1.84 101.61 16.49
C ALA A 74 1.57 100.57 17.58
N ARG A 75 0.88 100.95 18.67
CA ARG A 75 0.41 99.99 19.70
C ARG A 75 -0.54 98.95 19.11
N GLN A 76 -1.53 99.38 18.32
CA GLN A 76 -2.44 98.45 17.65
C GLN A 76 -1.79 97.57 16.57
N ALA A 77 -0.62 97.96 16.02
CA ALA A 77 0.19 97.09 15.18
C ALA A 77 0.94 96.05 16.02
N MET A 78 1.65 96.47 17.07
CA MET A 78 2.35 95.56 18.00
C MET A 78 1.41 94.56 18.68
N ASP A 79 0.20 94.96 19.07
CA ASP A 79 -0.80 94.05 19.65
C ASP A 79 -1.23 92.96 18.65
N LYS A 80 -1.36 93.30 17.36
CA LYS A 80 -1.65 92.33 16.30
C LYS A 80 -0.48 91.41 16.04
N GLU A 81 0.74 91.93 15.93
CA GLU A 81 1.97 91.14 15.77
C GLU A 81 2.16 90.17 16.95
N LEU A 82 1.99 90.64 18.19
CA LEU A 82 2.02 89.82 19.39
C LEU A 82 0.94 88.72 19.36
N SER A 83 -0.23 88.99 18.78
CA SER A 83 -1.28 87.98 18.61
C SER A 83 -0.93 86.94 17.53
N SER A 84 -0.29 87.34 16.42
CA SER A 84 0.21 86.40 15.41
C SER A 84 1.31 85.52 15.98
N VAL A 85 2.34 86.11 16.59
CA VAL A 85 3.47 85.38 17.19
C VAL A 85 3.00 84.36 18.24
N LYS A 86 1.91 84.65 18.99
CA LYS A 86 1.29 83.65 19.87
C LYS A 86 0.62 82.52 19.08
N ALA A 87 -0.21 82.84 18.09
CA ALA A 87 -0.87 81.83 17.25
C ALA A 87 0.11 80.95 16.47
N ASP A 88 1.20 81.54 15.95
CA ASP A 88 2.25 80.85 15.21
C ASP A 88 3.11 79.97 16.14
N ARG A 89 3.44 80.45 17.36
CA ARG A 89 4.09 79.62 18.39
C ARG A 89 3.22 78.43 18.79
N ASP A 90 1.92 78.65 18.98
CA ASP A 90 0.99 77.61 19.40
C ASP A 90 0.70 76.61 18.26
N ARG A 91 0.76 77.04 16.98
CA ARG A 91 0.82 76.17 15.80
C ARG A 91 2.09 75.32 15.79
N VAL A 92 3.27 75.93 15.93
CA VAL A 92 4.56 75.21 15.96
C VAL A 92 4.58 74.18 17.10
N GLY A 93 4.06 74.51 18.29
CA GLY A 93 3.93 73.56 19.40
C GLY A 93 2.91 72.44 19.18
N ALA A 94 1.95 72.59 18.26
CA ALA A 94 1.05 71.53 17.84
C ALA A 94 1.71 70.62 16.77
N GLU A 95 2.47 71.21 15.86
CA GLU A 95 3.27 70.49 14.85
C GLU A 95 4.41 69.69 15.50
N GLU A 96 5.09 70.25 16.50
CA GLU A 96 6.12 69.54 17.27
C GLU A 96 5.54 68.29 17.96
N LYS A 97 4.40 68.41 18.65
CA LYS A 97 3.72 67.26 19.27
C LYS A 97 3.36 66.18 18.25
N ARG A 98 2.82 66.59 17.09
CA ARG A 98 2.52 65.68 15.99
C ARG A 98 3.76 64.95 15.47
N LEU A 99 4.90 65.63 15.38
CA LEU A 99 6.18 65.02 15.01
C LEU A 99 6.70 64.06 16.10
N GLN A 100 6.57 64.40 17.38
CA GLN A 100 6.91 63.51 18.49
C GLN A 100 6.05 62.23 18.47
N ASP A 101 4.74 62.34 18.21
CA ASP A 101 3.84 61.20 18.11
C ASP A 101 4.08 60.35 16.86
N TRP A 102 4.46 60.97 15.74
CA TRP A 102 4.94 60.25 14.55
C TRP A 102 6.25 59.50 14.81
N ALA A 103 7.20 60.10 15.55
CA ALA A 103 8.44 59.44 15.94
C ALA A 103 8.20 58.24 16.87
N ARG A 104 7.28 58.36 17.84
CA ARG A 104 6.83 57.23 18.69
C ARG A 104 6.24 56.10 17.83
N ALA A 105 5.25 56.42 16.99
CA ALA A 105 4.59 55.43 16.13
C ALA A 105 5.55 54.75 15.14
N LEU A 106 6.58 55.46 14.66
CA LEU A 106 7.63 54.88 13.82
C LEU A 106 8.51 53.91 14.62
N ASN A 107 8.95 54.28 15.82
CA ASN A 107 9.74 53.42 16.70
C ASN A 107 8.97 52.15 17.14
N ASP A 108 7.68 52.29 17.45
CA ASP A 108 6.83 51.16 17.84
C ASP A 108 6.59 50.22 16.65
N ARG A 109 6.43 50.76 15.43
CA ARG A 109 6.40 49.98 14.20
C ARG A 109 7.72 49.28 13.93
N GLU A 110 8.85 49.96 14.11
CA GLU A 110 10.18 49.37 13.92
C GLU A 110 10.40 48.22 14.90
N LYS A 111 10.06 48.41 16.18
CA LYS A 111 10.07 47.33 17.19
C LYS A 111 9.20 46.15 16.75
N SER A 112 7.96 46.41 16.33
CA SER A 112 7.06 45.35 15.84
C SER A 112 7.58 44.62 14.59
N ILE A 113 8.43 45.26 13.78
CA ILE A 113 9.13 44.61 12.65
C ILE A 113 10.25 43.71 13.19
N ARG A 114 11.11 44.20 14.11
CA ARG A 114 12.18 43.39 14.74
C ARG A 114 11.61 42.17 15.48
N ASP A 115 10.54 42.35 16.27
CA ASP A 115 9.82 41.27 16.95
C ASP A 115 9.25 40.24 15.94
N GLY A 116 8.79 40.71 14.77
CA GLY A 116 8.33 39.88 13.66
C GLY A 116 9.45 39.10 12.97
N GLU A 117 10.59 39.74 12.70
CA GLU A 117 11.78 39.09 12.15
C GLU A 117 12.33 38.01 13.07
N GLU A 118 12.38 38.25 14.39
CA GLU A 118 12.78 37.22 15.35
C GLU A 118 11.82 36.03 15.32
N LYS A 119 10.51 36.28 15.21
CA LYS A 119 9.52 35.19 15.07
C LYS A 119 9.72 34.40 13.78
N ILE A 120 10.03 35.06 12.66
CA ILE A 120 10.35 34.41 11.38
C ILE A 120 11.59 33.54 11.54
N LYS A 121 12.71 34.07 12.07
CA LYS A 121 13.97 33.34 12.28
C LYS A 121 13.79 32.10 13.17
N ARG A 122 12.91 32.16 14.18
CA ARG A 122 12.56 31.00 15.02
C ARG A 122 11.78 29.95 14.22
N LEU A 123 10.75 30.35 13.48
CA LEU A 123 9.97 29.44 12.62
C LEU A 123 10.83 28.81 11.51
N GLU A 124 11.74 29.55 10.89
CA GLU A 124 12.71 29.03 9.91
C GLU A 124 13.60 27.94 10.53
N HIS A 125 14.06 28.13 11.77
CA HIS A 125 14.83 27.13 12.50
C HIS A 125 13.99 25.89 12.87
N GLU A 126 12.74 26.09 13.34
CA GLU A 126 11.79 25.02 13.63
C GLU A 126 11.47 24.18 12.37
N PHE A 127 11.18 24.81 11.24
CA PHE A 127 10.95 24.11 9.97
C PHE A 127 12.22 23.42 9.46
N SER A 128 13.41 24.03 9.56
CA SER A 128 14.68 23.36 9.23
C SER A 128 14.94 22.13 10.10
N GLY A 129 14.57 22.19 11.39
CA GLY A 129 14.61 21.05 12.30
C GLY A 129 13.64 19.94 11.90
N GLN A 130 12.37 20.28 11.61
CA GLN A 130 11.35 19.33 11.18
C GLN A 130 11.70 18.65 9.85
N ILE A 131 12.27 19.38 8.89
CA ILE A 131 12.76 18.83 7.61
C ILE A 131 13.84 17.77 7.89
N LYS A 132 14.88 18.11 8.66
CA LYS A 132 15.95 17.16 9.02
C LYS A 132 15.44 15.95 9.80
N GLU A 133 14.47 16.15 10.71
CA GLU A 133 13.83 15.05 11.44
C GLU A 133 13.04 14.13 10.48
N SER A 134 12.39 14.70 9.46
CA SER A 134 11.71 13.91 8.42
C SER A 134 12.69 13.19 7.49
N GLU A 135 13.80 13.82 7.10
CA GLU A 135 14.87 13.22 6.30
C GLU A 135 15.49 12.01 7.01
N MET A 136 15.80 12.13 8.31
CA MET A 136 16.28 11.02 9.13
C MET A 136 15.25 9.88 9.25
N LYS A 137 13.95 10.20 9.34
CA LYS A 137 12.87 9.19 9.36
C LYS A 137 12.73 8.48 8.00
N PHE A 138 12.84 9.20 6.89
CA PHE A 138 12.83 8.60 5.56
C PHE A 138 14.07 7.70 5.35
N GLN A 139 15.26 8.14 5.76
CA GLN A 139 16.48 7.34 5.71
C GLN A 139 16.35 6.03 6.51
N ALA A 140 15.83 6.09 7.74
CA ALA A 140 15.58 4.90 8.55
C ALA A 140 14.49 3.96 7.98
N LEU A 141 13.54 4.49 7.20
CA LEU A 141 12.58 3.69 6.44
C LEU A 141 13.22 3.02 5.22
N ILE A 142 14.12 3.71 4.50
CA ILE A 142 14.88 3.15 3.36
C ILE A 142 15.78 2.01 3.85
N GLU A 143 16.54 2.20 4.92
CA GLU A 143 17.40 1.15 5.52
C GLU A 143 16.58 -0.07 5.98
N ARG A 144 15.38 0.16 6.52
CA ARG A 144 14.44 -0.91 6.88
C ARG A 144 13.92 -1.65 5.63
N GLU A 145 13.60 -0.93 4.56
CA GLU A 145 13.11 -1.51 3.30
C GLU A 145 14.20 -2.35 2.62
N GLU A 146 15.45 -1.87 2.59
CA GLU A 146 16.60 -2.65 2.11
C GLU A 146 16.78 -3.95 2.89
N LEU A 147 16.60 -3.93 4.22
CA LEU A 147 16.64 -5.14 5.06
C LEU A 147 15.45 -6.09 4.82
N VAL A 148 14.28 -5.59 4.43
CA VAL A 148 13.15 -6.42 3.97
C VAL A 148 13.48 -7.05 2.62
N ALA A 149 13.89 -6.25 1.62
CA ALA A 149 14.28 -6.74 0.30
C ALA A 149 15.48 -7.70 0.33
N GLN A 150 16.36 -7.64 1.34
CA GLN A 150 17.40 -8.66 1.58
C GLN A 150 16.81 -9.99 2.08
N ARG A 151 15.81 -9.95 2.97
CA ARG A 151 15.11 -11.15 3.47
C ARG A 151 14.23 -11.80 2.40
N GLU A 152 13.56 -11.01 1.58
CA GLU A 152 12.77 -11.52 0.45
C GLU A 152 13.66 -12.23 -0.58
N ARG A 153 14.85 -11.68 -0.87
CA ARG A 153 15.84 -12.36 -1.73
C ARG A 153 16.31 -13.68 -1.13
N SER A 154 16.62 -13.76 0.17
CA SER A 154 17.06 -15.02 0.78
C SER A 154 15.93 -16.05 0.91
N LEU A 155 14.67 -15.62 1.05
CA LEU A 155 13.49 -16.49 0.94
C LEU A 155 13.26 -16.98 -0.50
N ALA A 156 13.42 -16.13 -1.51
CA ALA A 156 13.36 -16.54 -2.92
C ALA A 156 14.45 -17.57 -3.25
N GLU A 157 15.66 -17.42 -2.70
CA GLU A 157 16.71 -18.43 -2.80
C GLU A 157 16.35 -19.76 -2.13
N THR A 158 15.77 -19.77 -0.93
CA THR A 158 15.39 -21.03 -0.27
C THR A 158 14.23 -21.73 -0.99
N ILE A 159 13.23 -20.97 -1.48
CA ILE A 159 12.15 -21.49 -2.33
C ILE A 159 12.73 -22.10 -3.61
N GLY A 160 13.66 -21.43 -4.30
CA GLY A 160 14.32 -21.95 -5.49
C GLY A 160 15.12 -23.24 -5.23
N ARG A 161 15.76 -23.37 -4.06
CA ARG A 161 16.44 -24.61 -3.64
C ARG A 161 15.43 -25.73 -3.36
N LEU A 162 14.31 -25.44 -2.70
CA LEU A 162 13.25 -26.42 -2.43
C LEU A 162 12.60 -26.95 -3.72
N ALA A 163 12.23 -26.08 -4.66
CA ALA A 163 11.67 -26.48 -5.96
C ALA A 163 12.65 -27.34 -6.78
N SER A 164 13.97 -27.10 -6.65
CA SER A 164 15.00 -27.94 -7.26
C SER A 164 15.08 -29.35 -6.62
N ILE A 165 14.93 -29.43 -5.29
CA ILE A 165 14.85 -30.71 -4.56
C ILE A 165 13.59 -31.49 -4.93
N GLU A 166 12.44 -30.83 -4.97
CA GLU A 166 11.13 -31.38 -5.36
C GLU A 166 11.17 -31.96 -6.79
N LYS A 167 11.68 -31.20 -7.76
CA LYS A 167 11.92 -31.69 -9.13
C LYS A 167 12.88 -32.89 -9.15
N GLY A 168 13.88 -32.89 -8.27
CA GLY A 168 14.78 -34.03 -8.06
C GLY A 168 14.08 -35.27 -7.47
N LEU A 169 13.10 -35.09 -6.58
CA LEU A 169 12.29 -36.17 -6.02
C LEU A 169 11.32 -36.76 -7.05
N SER A 170 10.54 -35.92 -7.75
CA SER A 170 9.63 -36.39 -8.82
C SER A 170 10.39 -37.13 -9.93
N ASN A 171 11.61 -36.69 -10.27
CA ASN A 171 12.47 -37.43 -11.20
C ASN A 171 12.90 -38.80 -10.64
N ARG A 172 13.27 -38.90 -9.35
CA ARG A 172 13.63 -40.19 -8.71
C ARG A 172 12.43 -41.14 -8.70
N GLU A 173 11.28 -40.66 -8.26
CA GLU A 173 10.00 -41.36 -8.24
C GLU A 173 9.64 -41.93 -9.63
N LYS A 174 9.72 -41.12 -10.69
CA LYS A 174 9.55 -41.57 -12.08
C LYS A 174 10.57 -42.63 -12.53
N THR A 175 11.77 -42.70 -11.91
CA THR A 175 12.72 -43.80 -12.14
C THR A 175 12.55 -45.00 -11.19
N LEU A 176 11.78 -44.86 -10.11
CA LEU A 176 11.40 -45.98 -9.24
C LEU A 176 10.19 -46.71 -9.83
N ALA A 177 9.13 -45.97 -10.20
CA ALA A 177 7.96 -46.52 -10.88
C ALA A 177 8.33 -47.31 -12.15
N LYS A 178 9.27 -46.81 -12.96
CA LYS A 178 9.78 -47.54 -14.14
C LYS A 178 10.50 -48.85 -13.78
N ARG A 179 11.29 -48.87 -12.70
CA ARG A 179 11.94 -50.11 -12.23
C ARG A 179 10.95 -51.09 -11.63
N GLU A 180 9.89 -50.58 -11.00
CA GLU A 180 8.80 -51.39 -10.47
C GLU A 180 7.99 -52.03 -11.61
N GLU A 181 7.65 -51.26 -12.66
CA GLU A 181 7.10 -51.79 -13.91
C GLU A 181 8.01 -52.88 -14.53
N GLU A 182 9.32 -52.66 -14.59
CA GLU A 182 10.29 -53.63 -15.11
C GLU A 182 10.32 -54.92 -14.26
N LEU A 183 10.29 -54.80 -12.93
CA LEU A 183 10.20 -55.95 -12.01
C LEU A 183 8.88 -56.72 -12.18
N ILE A 184 7.75 -56.03 -12.32
CA ILE A 184 6.44 -56.66 -12.56
C ILE A 184 6.42 -57.39 -13.91
N LYS A 185 7.01 -56.80 -14.97
CA LYS A 185 7.16 -57.46 -16.28
C LYS A 185 8.00 -58.73 -16.16
N LEU A 186 9.17 -58.68 -15.53
CA LEU A 186 10.03 -59.84 -15.30
C LEU A 186 9.38 -60.93 -14.43
N GLN A 187 8.56 -60.55 -13.45
CA GLN A 187 7.77 -61.50 -12.64
C GLN A 187 6.70 -62.20 -13.50
N ASN A 188 5.95 -61.45 -14.32
CA ASN A 188 4.93 -62.00 -15.22
C ASN A 188 5.53 -62.88 -16.32
N GLU A 189 6.67 -62.49 -16.91
CA GLU A 189 7.42 -63.30 -17.87
C GLU A 189 7.87 -64.63 -17.24
N ARG A 190 8.43 -64.58 -16.01
CA ARG A 190 8.83 -65.78 -15.27
C ARG A 190 7.63 -66.68 -14.92
N LEU A 191 6.49 -66.10 -14.55
CA LEU A 191 5.28 -66.85 -14.21
C LEU A 191 4.69 -67.53 -15.46
N SER A 192 4.60 -66.81 -16.58
CA SER A 192 4.19 -67.35 -17.88
C SER A 192 5.12 -68.48 -18.37
N ALA A 193 6.43 -68.34 -18.18
CA ALA A 193 7.40 -69.40 -18.49
C ALA A 193 7.26 -70.64 -17.57
N LEU A 194 6.83 -70.47 -16.32
CA LEU A 194 6.50 -71.58 -15.41
C LEU A 194 5.20 -72.28 -15.84
N GLU A 195 4.15 -71.52 -16.16
CA GLU A 195 2.90 -72.08 -16.70
C GLU A 195 3.12 -72.85 -18.00
N ALA A 196 3.96 -72.34 -18.91
CA ALA A 196 4.29 -73.00 -20.16
C ALA A 196 4.95 -74.37 -19.88
N ARG A 197 5.92 -74.40 -18.97
CA ARG A 197 6.59 -75.64 -18.54
C ARG A 197 5.65 -76.60 -17.80
N GLU A 198 4.69 -76.09 -17.02
CA GLU A 198 3.66 -76.90 -16.39
C GLU A 198 2.74 -77.56 -17.43
N LYS A 199 2.31 -76.81 -18.45
CA LYS A 199 1.53 -77.32 -19.58
C LYS A 199 2.32 -78.36 -20.39
N GLU A 200 3.63 -78.19 -20.57
CA GLU A 200 4.50 -79.22 -21.16
C GLU A 200 4.60 -80.48 -20.29
N LEU A 201 4.75 -80.35 -18.97
CA LEU A 201 4.82 -81.49 -18.04
C LEU A 201 3.48 -82.25 -17.97
N LEU A 202 2.36 -81.54 -17.95
CA LEU A 202 1.02 -82.13 -18.05
C LEU A 202 0.87 -82.91 -19.36
N LYS A 203 1.23 -82.32 -20.50
CA LYS A 203 1.20 -82.98 -21.81
C LYS A 203 2.09 -84.24 -21.85
N ILE A 204 3.30 -84.18 -21.29
CA ILE A 204 4.19 -85.35 -21.19
C ILE A 204 3.56 -86.44 -20.31
N SER A 205 2.88 -86.06 -19.22
CA SER A 205 2.14 -87.00 -18.36
C SER A 205 0.96 -87.65 -19.09
N GLU A 206 0.19 -86.87 -19.85
CA GLU A 206 -0.91 -87.36 -20.71
C GLU A 206 -0.39 -88.31 -21.80
N GLU A 207 0.69 -87.95 -22.50
CA GLU A 207 1.35 -88.83 -23.48
C GLU A 207 1.88 -90.12 -22.85
N MET A 208 2.43 -90.06 -21.63
CA MET A 208 2.90 -91.25 -20.91
C MET A 208 1.75 -92.14 -20.45
N HIS A 209 0.64 -91.58 -19.95
CA HIS A 209 -0.55 -92.34 -19.60
C HIS A 209 -1.24 -92.93 -20.83
N ALA A 210 -1.25 -92.23 -21.97
CA ALA A 210 -1.73 -92.79 -23.25
C ALA A 210 -0.88 -94.00 -23.66
N ARG A 211 0.46 -93.85 -23.73
CA ARG A 211 1.38 -94.96 -24.06
C ARG A 211 1.26 -96.14 -23.08
N GLN A 212 1.06 -95.85 -21.79
CA GLN A 212 0.83 -96.89 -20.77
C GLN A 212 -0.49 -97.62 -21.01
N LYS A 213 -1.57 -96.91 -21.34
CA LYS A 213 -2.86 -97.50 -21.70
C LYS A 213 -2.77 -98.35 -22.97
N ASP A 214 -2.11 -97.85 -24.01
CA ASP A 214 -1.88 -98.58 -25.25
C ASP A 214 -1.05 -99.86 -25.00
N SER A 215 -0.03 -99.78 -24.13
CA SER A 215 0.76 -100.93 -23.70
C SER A 215 -0.04 -101.94 -22.87
N VAL A 216 -0.95 -101.50 -22.00
CA VAL A 216 -1.87 -102.40 -21.28
C VAL A 216 -2.82 -103.07 -22.28
N GLN A 217 -3.40 -102.33 -23.23
CA GLN A 217 -4.24 -102.90 -24.28
C GLN A 217 -3.49 -103.90 -25.17
N GLN A 218 -2.19 -103.68 -25.43
CA GLN A 218 -1.33 -104.67 -26.08
C GLN A 218 -1.16 -105.92 -25.22
N HIS A 219 -0.89 -105.78 -23.91
CA HIS A 219 -0.80 -106.92 -22.99
C HIS A 219 -2.11 -107.70 -22.85
N ASP A 220 -3.25 -107.01 -22.78
CA ASP A 220 -4.58 -107.62 -22.75
C ASP A 220 -4.82 -108.41 -24.06
N SER A 221 -4.54 -107.82 -25.22
CA SER A 221 -4.68 -108.51 -26.52
C SER A 221 -3.75 -109.72 -26.69
N LEU A 222 -2.57 -109.69 -26.05
CA LEU A 222 -1.66 -110.84 -26.00
C LEU A 222 -2.18 -111.92 -25.05
N ALA A 223 -2.84 -111.56 -23.95
CA ALA A 223 -3.49 -112.50 -23.05
C ALA A 223 -4.76 -113.13 -23.66
N ASP A 224 -5.54 -112.36 -24.43
CA ASP A 224 -6.66 -112.89 -25.23
C ASP A 224 -6.16 -113.85 -26.33
N LEU A 225 -5.01 -113.56 -26.96
CA LEU A 225 -4.37 -114.50 -27.88
C LEU A 225 -3.87 -115.76 -27.15
N GLU A 226 -3.23 -115.62 -25.98
CA GLU A 226 -2.71 -116.73 -25.20
C GLU A 226 -3.83 -117.64 -24.67
N THR A 227 -4.95 -117.07 -24.22
CA THR A 227 -6.14 -117.84 -23.81
C THR A 227 -6.83 -118.50 -24.99
N THR A 228 -6.87 -117.84 -26.16
CA THR A 228 -7.34 -118.45 -27.41
C THR A 228 -6.47 -119.67 -27.78
N LEU A 229 -5.15 -119.51 -27.81
CA LEU A 229 -4.20 -120.60 -28.07
C LEU A 229 -4.28 -121.73 -27.03
N LYS A 230 -4.52 -121.42 -25.75
CA LYS A 230 -4.80 -122.43 -24.71
C LYS A 230 -6.11 -123.17 -24.96
N ASN A 231 -7.15 -122.47 -25.42
CA ASN A 231 -8.43 -123.09 -25.77
C ASN A 231 -8.29 -123.99 -27.00
N GLU A 232 -7.55 -123.57 -28.03
CA GLU A 232 -7.20 -124.40 -29.19
C GLU A 232 -6.33 -125.61 -28.80
N LEU A 233 -5.36 -125.43 -27.91
CA LEU A 233 -4.56 -126.53 -27.36
C LEU A 233 -5.46 -127.54 -26.61
N ASN A 234 -6.45 -127.06 -25.86
CA ASN A 234 -7.41 -127.88 -25.13
C ASN A 234 -8.41 -128.57 -26.07
N THR A 235 -8.88 -127.94 -27.15
CA THR A 235 -9.73 -128.62 -28.15
C THR A 235 -8.92 -129.69 -28.88
N MET A 236 -7.70 -129.39 -29.32
CA MET A 236 -6.76 -130.36 -29.91
C MET A 236 -6.42 -131.51 -28.95
N ALA A 237 -6.29 -131.24 -27.65
CA ALA A 237 -6.13 -132.27 -26.62
C ALA A 237 -7.40 -133.13 -26.48
N SER A 238 -8.59 -132.52 -26.47
CA SER A 238 -9.87 -133.25 -26.44
C SER A 238 -10.11 -134.06 -27.71
N GLU A 239 -9.59 -133.61 -28.86
CA GLU A 239 -9.67 -134.32 -30.14
C GLU A 239 -8.68 -135.48 -30.16
N ARG A 240 -7.46 -135.30 -29.65
CA ARG A 240 -6.54 -136.40 -29.36
C ARG A 240 -7.11 -137.40 -28.36
N GLU A 241 -7.84 -136.96 -27.35
CA GLU A 241 -8.52 -137.87 -26.42
C GLU A 241 -9.68 -138.62 -27.09
N LYS A 242 -10.51 -137.94 -27.89
CA LYS A 242 -11.56 -138.58 -28.71
C LYS A 242 -10.97 -139.55 -29.73
N LEU A 243 -9.81 -139.24 -30.31
CA LEU A 243 -9.05 -140.13 -31.18
C LEU A 243 -8.51 -141.31 -30.38
N ALA A 244 -7.90 -141.12 -29.21
CA ALA A 244 -7.46 -142.19 -28.32
C ALA A 244 -8.63 -143.06 -27.79
N MET A 245 -9.83 -142.50 -27.63
CA MET A 245 -11.06 -143.27 -27.34
C MET A 245 -11.53 -144.05 -28.56
N LYS A 246 -11.44 -143.49 -29.77
CA LYS A 246 -11.70 -144.22 -31.03
C LYS A 246 -10.64 -145.30 -31.28
N GLU A 247 -9.37 -145.06 -30.95
CA GLU A 247 -8.28 -146.03 -31.01
C GLU A 247 -8.47 -147.12 -29.96
N ARG A 248 -8.91 -146.81 -28.73
CA ARG A 248 -9.30 -147.84 -27.76
C ARG A 248 -10.52 -148.62 -28.21
N SER A 249 -11.51 -147.98 -28.81
CA SER A 249 -12.71 -148.64 -29.36
C SER A 249 -12.39 -149.45 -30.62
N LEU A 250 -11.39 -149.03 -31.41
CA LEU A 250 -10.83 -149.79 -32.53
C LEU A 250 -9.99 -150.95 -32.01
N LEU A 251 -9.12 -150.78 -31.03
CA LEU A 251 -8.37 -151.85 -30.36
C LEU A 251 -9.32 -152.83 -29.65
N GLU A 252 -10.47 -152.38 -29.14
CA GLU A 252 -11.50 -153.23 -28.58
C GLU A 252 -12.31 -153.94 -29.66
N ALA A 253 -12.62 -153.28 -30.78
CA ALA A 253 -13.21 -153.92 -31.97
C ALA A 253 -12.24 -154.90 -32.65
N GLU A 254 -10.94 -154.60 -32.67
CA GLU A 254 -9.83 -155.46 -33.08
C GLU A 254 -9.60 -156.57 -32.07
N LYS A 255 -9.94 -156.38 -30.78
CA LYS A 255 -9.93 -157.45 -29.77
C LYS A 255 -11.18 -158.32 -29.84
N TYR A 256 -12.32 -157.80 -30.28
CA TYR A 256 -13.49 -158.59 -30.67
C TYR A 256 -13.26 -159.34 -31.99
N LEU A 257 -12.59 -158.73 -32.97
CA LEU A 257 -12.15 -159.37 -34.20
C LEU A 257 -11.04 -160.38 -33.95
N ALA A 258 -10.09 -160.10 -33.04
CA ALA A 258 -9.08 -161.04 -32.60
C ALA A 258 -9.69 -162.17 -31.77
N ALA A 259 -10.69 -161.94 -30.93
CA ALA A 259 -11.45 -163.03 -30.31
C ALA A 259 -12.24 -163.86 -31.34
N ALA A 260 -12.67 -163.24 -32.45
CA ALA A 260 -13.28 -163.95 -33.59
C ALA A 260 -12.24 -164.60 -34.53
N LEU A 261 -10.95 -164.23 -34.46
CA LEU A 261 -9.85 -164.76 -35.26
C LEU A 261 -8.93 -165.71 -34.47
N GLU A 262 -8.93 -165.70 -33.14
CA GLU A 262 -8.37 -166.76 -32.29
C GLU A 262 -9.24 -168.03 -32.38
N ALA A 263 -10.52 -167.89 -32.77
CA ALA A 263 -11.35 -168.98 -33.26
C ALA A 263 -10.94 -169.49 -34.66
N SER A 264 -9.95 -168.87 -35.32
CA SER A 264 -9.50 -169.15 -36.70
C SER A 264 -8.01 -168.77 -36.90
N GLY A 265 -7.15 -169.24 -35.98
CA GLY A 265 -5.79 -168.71 -35.80
C GLY A 265 -4.89 -168.64 -37.05
N ILE A 266 -4.28 -167.46 -37.24
CA ILE A 266 -3.24 -167.10 -38.21
C ILE A 266 -2.19 -166.25 -37.47
N ASP A 267 -0.93 -166.27 -37.91
CA ASP A 267 0.27 -165.92 -37.13
C ASP A 267 1.24 -164.98 -37.88
N LEU A 268 2.14 -164.29 -37.15
CA LEU A 268 3.34 -163.55 -37.63
C LEU A 268 3.12 -162.28 -38.51
N PRO A 269 4.17 -161.44 -38.82
CA PRO A 269 5.15 -160.79 -37.92
C PRO A 269 5.22 -159.22 -38.11
N PRO A 270 6.36 -158.53 -38.39
CA PRO A 270 7.21 -157.80 -37.43
C PRO A 270 7.37 -156.27 -37.68
N GLU A 271 8.27 -155.59 -36.92
CA GLU A 271 8.76 -154.21 -37.16
C GLU A 271 9.38 -154.01 -38.57
N PRO A 272 9.48 -152.74 -39.04
CA PRO A 272 10.83 -152.15 -39.14
C PRO A 272 10.95 -150.64 -38.80
N THR A 273 12.20 -150.14 -38.89
CA THR A 273 12.75 -148.90 -38.32
C THR A 273 13.01 -147.74 -39.31
N HIS A 274 13.52 -146.61 -38.78
CA HIS A 274 14.09 -145.41 -39.45
C HIS A 274 13.08 -144.34 -39.94
N SER A 275 13.41 -143.04 -40.07
CA SER A 275 14.72 -142.36 -40.11
C SER A 275 14.70 -140.92 -39.52
N ALA A 276 15.89 -140.34 -39.28
CA ALA A 276 16.16 -138.92 -38.95
C ALA A 276 17.27 -138.39 -39.92
N PRO A 277 17.84 -137.16 -39.84
CA PRO A 277 17.52 -135.91 -39.12
C PRO A 277 17.24 -134.77 -40.18
N PRO A 278 17.84 -133.54 -40.31
CA PRO A 278 18.66 -132.66 -39.45
C PRO A 278 18.15 -131.16 -39.32
N PRO A 279 18.87 -130.02 -39.62
CA PRO A 279 19.09 -128.98 -38.57
C PRO A 279 18.90 -127.48 -39.05
N PRO A 280 19.43 -126.41 -38.37
CA PRO A 280 18.94 -125.01 -38.47
C PRO A 280 19.92 -123.96 -39.08
N PRO A 281 19.62 -122.63 -39.02
CA PRO A 281 20.33 -121.69 -38.10
C PRO A 281 19.37 -120.62 -37.42
N VAL A 282 19.57 -119.87 -36.32
CA VAL A 282 20.63 -119.00 -35.66
C VAL A 282 21.14 -117.76 -36.44
N PRO A 283 21.54 -116.61 -35.80
CA PRO A 283 21.23 -115.98 -34.49
C PRO A 283 21.05 -114.41 -34.56
N GLU A 284 21.46 -113.65 -33.50
CA GLU A 284 21.73 -112.17 -33.40
C GLU A 284 20.56 -111.18 -33.13
N ALA A 285 20.72 -110.02 -32.44
CA ALA A 285 21.69 -109.53 -31.42
C ALA A 285 21.16 -108.26 -30.66
N TRP A 286 21.81 -107.88 -29.54
CA TRP A 286 21.68 -106.60 -28.76
C TRP A 286 23.02 -105.80 -28.88
N PRO A 287 23.28 -104.60 -28.28
CA PRO A 287 22.47 -103.50 -27.68
C PRO A 287 22.83 -102.13 -28.39
N PRO A 288 23.16 -100.94 -27.76
CA PRO A 288 22.69 -100.20 -26.57
C PRO A 288 22.27 -98.71 -26.86
N MET A 289 21.94 -97.92 -25.81
CA MET A 289 21.87 -96.41 -25.82
C MET A 289 23.26 -95.78 -25.55
N PRO A 290 23.52 -94.44 -25.71
CA PRO A 290 23.10 -93.41 -24.71
C PRO A 290 23.04 -91.89 -25.12
N ALA A 291 22.62 -91.05 -24.16
CA ALA A 291 23.06 -89.64 -23.88
C ALA A 291 22.53 -88.41 -24.70
N ALA A 292 22.72 -87.22 -24.09
CA ALA A 292 22.31 -85.86 -24.50
C ALA A 292 23.25 -84.81 -23.81
N PRO A 293 22.95 -83.48 -23.70
CA PRO A 293 22.78 -82.41 -24.70
C PRO A 293 23.91 -81.31 -24.56
N PRO A 294 23.62 -79.98 -24.46
CA PRO A 294 23.52 -78.88 -25.46
C PRO A 294 24.85 -78.02 -25.51
N PRO A 295 24.92 -76.66 -25.71
CA PRO A 295 24.04 -75.60 -26.29
C PRO A 295 24.73 -74.63 -27.29
N SER A 296 24.02 -73.61 -27.84
CA SER A 296 24.58 -72.31 -28.34
C SER A 296 23.51 -71.23 -28.66
N VAL A 297 23.88 -69.93 -28.62
CA VAL A 297 23.04 -68.70 -28.70
C VAL A 297 23.94 -67.49 -29.17
N PRO A 298 23.51 -66.20 -29.25
CA PRO A 298 22.66 -65.40 -30.20
C PRO A 298 23.55 -64.63 -31.25
N PRO A 299 23.44 -63.31 -31.65
CA PRO A 299 22.44 -62.21 -31.59
C PRO A 299 22.30 -61.37 -32.94
N PRO A 300 22.03 -60.02 -33.00
CA PRO A 300 20.79 -59.24 -32.73
C PRO A 300 20.41 -58.12 -33.78
N ARG A 301 19.31 -57.37 -33.49
CA ARG A 301 18.98 -55.91 -33.77
C ARG A 301 17.75 -55.61 -34.69
N PRO A 302 17.09 -54.42 -34.56
CA PRO A 302 16.94 -53.50 -33.41
C PRO A 302 15.46 -53.03 -33.18
N ALA A 303 15.24 -52.05 -32.29
CA ALA A 303 13.96 -51.37 -32.00
C ALA A 303 13.56 -50.35 -33.13
N GLU A 304 12.49 -49.54 -33.09
CA GLU A 304 11.93 -48.71 -31.99
C GLU A 304 10.50 -48.14 -32.35
N PRO A 305 9.98 -47.01 -31.78
CA PRO A 305 9.00 -46.88 -30.69
C PRO A 305 7.52 -46.62 -31.12
N ALA A 306 6.66 -46.25 -30.15
CA ALA A 306 5.24 -45.89 -30.33
C ALA A 306 4.82 -44.64 -29.52
N LYS A 307 3.54 -44.23 -29.67
CA LYS A 307 2.80 -43.15 -28.93
C LYS A 307 3.11 -41.70 -29.39
N PRO A 308 2.21 -40.70 -29.14
CA PRO A 308 1.09 -40.70 -28.20
C PRO A 308 -0.34 -40.51 -28.77
N VAL A 309 -1.32 -40.79 -27.90
CA VAL A 309 -2.69 -40.26 -27.93
C VAL A 309 -2.78 -39.24 -26.80
N ASP A 310 -3.51 -38.15 -27.04
CA ASP A 310 -3.67 -37.04 -26.08
C ASP A 310 -4.93 -37.23 -25.23
N LEU A 311 -4.75 -37.28 -23.91
CA LEU A 311 -5.81 -37.31 -22.89
C LEU A 311 -5.25 -36.77 -21.57
N SER A 312 -5.51 -35.49 -21.28
CA SER A 312 -5.20 -34.87 -20.00
C SER A 312 -6.36 -35.03 -19.01
N MET A 313 -6.17 -35.87 -17.99
CA MET A 313 -6.60 -35.52 -16.63
C MET A 313 -5.71 -34.35 -16.12
N GLU A 314 -6.01 -33.62 -15.06
CA GLU A 314 -6.80 -33.97 -13.88
C GLU A 314 -7.35 -32.71 -13.15
N GLU A 315 -8.02 -33.01 -12.05
CA GLU A 315 -8.63 -32.21 -10.98
C GLU A 315 -7.86 -30.99 -10.41
N ASP A 316 -8.62 -30.01 -9.90
CA ASP A 316 -8.57 -29.50 -8.49
C ASP A 316 -9.85 -28.64 -8.31
N LEU A 317 -10.89 -29.05 -7.57
CA LEU A 317 -11.08 -29.03 -6.11
C LEU A 317 -10.90 -27.65 -5.46
N GLY A 318 -11.90 -27.25 -4.66
CA GLY A 318 -11.98 -25.93 -4.03
C GLY A 318 -13.41 -25.64 -3.52
N GLU A 319 -13.73 -26.12 -2.33
CA GLU A 319 -15.07 -26.02 -1.73
C GLU A 319 -15.42 -24.59 -1.24
N GLU A 320 -16.72 -24.32 -1.11
CA GLU A 320 -17.25 -23.22 -0.28
C GLU A 320 -17.07 -23.53 1.23
N PRO A 321 -17.55 -22.71 2.20
CA PRO A 321 -18.04 -21.32 2.16
C PRO A 321 -17.39 -20.39 3.20
N ASP A 322 -17.41 -19.07 2.98
CA ASP A 322 -17.55 -18.13 4.11
C ASP A 322 -18.33 -16.87 3.71
N ALA A 323 -19.65 -17.05 3.54
CA ALA A 323 -20.61 -15.99 3.25
C ALA A 323 -20.90 -15.10 4.49
N ARG A 324 -19.85 -14.55 5.10
CA ARG A 324 -19.96 -13.42 6.03
C ARG A 324 -19.78 -12.14 5.21
N THR A 325 -20.77 -11.26 5.28
CA THR A 325 -20.84 -10.02 4.52
C THR A 325 -19.68 -9.08 4.86
N LYS A 326 -18.58 -9.19 4.09
CA LYS A 326 -17.46 -8.24 4.13
C LYS A 326 -17.98 -6.87 3.72
N VAL A 327 -18.05 -5.95 4.68
CA VAL A 327 -18.58 -4.60 4.48
C VAL A 327 -17.71 -3.90 3.44
N SER A 328 -18.33 -3.48 2.34
CA SER A 328 -17.59 -2.82 1.26
C SER A 328 -16.93 -1.54 1.78
N LYS A 329 -15.73 -1.20 1.27
CA LYS A 329 -15.00 0.03 1.62
C LYS A 329 -15.90 1.27 1.57
N GLN A 330 -16.79 1.34 0.59
CA GLN A 330 -17.74 2.45 0.43
C GLN A 330 -18.86 2.43 1.50
N GLU A 331 -19.34 1.25 1.86
CA GLU A 331 -20.38 1.01 2.86
C GLU A 331 -19.87 1.24 4.30
N ALA A 332 -18.58 0.97 4.56
CA ALA A 332 -17.89 1.34 5.79
C ALA A 332 -17.65 2.86 5.86
N LEU A 333 -17.25 3.49 4.74
CA LEU A 333 -17.09 4.94 4.65
C LEU A 333 -18.41 5.67 4.93
N GLU A 334 -19.53 5.22 4.35
CA GLU A 334 -20.85 5.80 4.62
C GLU A 334 -21.24 5.73 6.10
N ARG A 335 -21.04 4.59 6.77
CA ARG A 335 -21.27 4.47 8.22
C ARG A 335 -20.40 5.45 9.02
N MET A 336 -19.10 5.53 8.69
CA MET A 336 -18.19 6.46 9.35
C MET A 336 -18.59 7.93 9.15
N THR A 337 -19.05 8.31 7.96
CA THR A 337 -19.55 9.67 7.69
C THR A 337 -20.78 9.98 8.55
N ARG A 338 -21.76 9.06 8.61
CA ARG A 338 -22.95 9.22 9.48
C ARG A 338 -22.56 9.31 10.96
N ALA A 339 -21.62 8.47 11.42
CA ALA A 339 -21.11 8.52 12.79
C ALA A 339 -20.42 9.85 13.13
N LEU A 340 -19.61 10.40 12.21
CA LEU A 340 -18.96 11.71 12.34
C LEU A 340 -19.96 12.87 12.39
N GLU A 341 -20.99 12.86 11.53
CA GLU A 341 -22.03 13.89 11.53
C GLU A 341 -22.89 13.87 12.80
N THR A 342 -23.30 12.69 13.25
CA THR A 342 -24.07 12.52 14.49
C THR A 342 -23.23 12.91 15.71
N ALA A 343 -21.94 12.54 15.75
CA ALA A 343 -21.02 12.94 16.83
C ALA A 343 -20.76 14.45 16.85
N LYS A 344 -20.64 15.09 15.66
CA LYS A 344 -20.56 16.56 15.56
C LYS A 344 -21.84 17.21 16.08
N ARG A 345 -23.02 16.73 15.66
CA ARG A 345 -24.32 17.24 16.12
C ARG A 345 -24.50 17.08 17.63
N ALA A 346 -24.03 15.97 18.21
CA ALA A 346 -24.03 15.74 19.66
C ALA A 346 -23.08 16.68 20.42
N ARG A 347 -21.87 16.93 19.88
CA ARG A 347 -20.91 17.91 20.41
C ARG A 347 -21.50 19.33 20.40
N ASP A 348 -22.12 19.71 19.29
CA ASP A 348 -22.67 21.05 19.07
C ASP A 348 -23.95 21.26 19.91
N ALA A 349 -24.62 20.17 20.31
CA ALA A 349 -25.65 20.13 21.34
C ALA A 349 -25.09 19.99 22.79
N GLY A 350 -23.80 20.23 23.01
CA GLY A 350 -23.16 20.28 24.34
C GLY A 350 -22.91 18.92 25.02
N ARG A 351 -23.12 17.78 24.34
CA ARG A 351 -22.93 16.45 24.94
C ARG A 351 -21.44 16.12 25.10
N ASN A 352 -21.11 15.34 26.15
CA ASN A 352 -19.75 14.88 26.42
C ASN A 352 -19.29 13.78 25.44
N VAL A 353 -18.92 14.16 24.22
CA VAL A 353 -18.42 13.26 23.17
C VAL A 353 -16.95 12.82 23.40
N SER A 354 -16.50 12.65 24.64
CA SER A 354 -15.07 12.34 24.92
C SER A 354 -14.70 10.89 24.67
N GLU A 355 -15.56 9.93 25.05
CA GLU A 355 -15.38 8.51 24.71
C GLU A 355 -15.64 8.27 23.21
N ILE A 356 -16.70 8.88 22.66
CA ILE A 356 -16.99 8.91 21.22
C ILE A 356 -15.81 9.44 20.39
N ARG A 357 -15.01 10.38 20.91
CA ARG A 357 -13.76 10.85 20.26
C ARG A 357 -12.59 9.88 20.36
N LYS A 358 -12.63 8.87 21.24
CA LYS A 358 -11.68 7.75 21.26
C LYS A 358 -12.12 6.66 20.27
N THR A 359 -13.39 6.24 20.31
CA THR A 359 -13.93 5.25 19.36
C THR A 359 -13.86 5.74 17.92
N LEU A 360 -14.12 7.03 17.64
CA LEU A 360 -13.89 7.62 16.30
C LEU A 360 -12.43 7.54 15.83
N LYS A 361 -11.44 7.66 16.73
CA LYS A 361 -10.02 7.50 16.38
C LYS A 361 -9.68 6.04 16.08
N LEU A 362 -10.24 5.11 16.84
CA LEU A 362 -10.08 3.67 16.61
C LEU A 362 -10.74 3.24 15.30
N ALA A 363 -11.97 3.70 15.02
CA ALA A 363 -12.67 3.46 13.75
C ALA A 363 -11.88 3.99 12.56
N ARG A 364 -11.30 5.19 12.68
CA ARG A 364 -10.41 5.76 11.66
C ARG A 364 -9.13 4.94 11.47
N SER A 365 -8.49 4.50 12.55
CA SER A 365 -7.29 3.66 12.47
C SER A 365 -7.58 2.31 11.79
N ALA A 366 -8.74 1.71 12.05
CA ALA A 366 -9.19 0.48 11.40
C ALA A 366 -9.51 0.69 9.90
N PHE A 367 -10.06 1.85 9.53
CA PHE A 367 -10.29 2.19 8.12
C PHE A 367 -8.96 2.44 7.37
N GLU A 368 -7.99 3.05 8.05
CA GLU A 368 -6.64 3.31 7.52
C GLU A 368 -5.79 2.02 7.42
N SER A 369 -6.05 0.99 8.24
CA SER A 369 -5.48 -0.37 8.07
C SER A 369 -6.24 -1.26 7.08
N ALA A 370 -7.30 -0.74 6.43
CA ALA A 370 -8.22 -1.47 5.52
C ALA A 370 -9.08 -2.56 6.19
N ASP A 371 -9.19 -2.58 7.52
CA ASP A 371 -10.11 -3.44 8.29
C ASP A 371 -11.55 -2.88 8.26
N TYR A 372 -12.14 -2.81 7.06
CA TYR A 372 -13.43 -2.15 6.81
C TYR A 372 -14.58 -2.70 7.66
N ASP A 373 -14.60 -4.01 7.95
CA ASP A 373 -15.57 -4.64 8.84
C ASP A 373 -15.48 -4.11 10.29
N ASN A 374 -14.27 -3.89 10.78
CA ASN A 374 -14.02 -3.38 12.13
C ASN A 374 -14.34 -1.87 12.20
N ALA A 375 -13.93 -1.10 11.19
CA ALA A 375 -14.29 0.31 11.05
C ALA A 375 -15.81 0.53 11.00
N ALA A 376 -16.53 -0.33 10.28
CA ALA A 376 -18.00 -0.32 10.21
C ALA A 376 -18.64 -0.62 11.57
N ARG A 377 -18.19 -1.67 12.28
CA ARG A 377 -18.72 -2.01 13.60
C ARG A 377 -18.49 -0.91 14.64
N LEU A 378 -17.32 -0.27 14.63
CA LEU A 378 -17.03 0.86 15.53
C LEU A 378 -17.87 2.09 15.17
N ALA A 379 -18.18 2.33 13.89
CA ALA A 379 -19.09 3.38 13.46
C ALA A 379 -20.55 3.11 13.89
N ASP A 380 -21.03 1.87 13.76
CA ASP A 380 -22.36 1.47 14.23
C ASP A 380 -22.46 1.49 15.78
N GLU A 381 -21.37 1.22 16.50
CA GLU A 381 -21.27 1.39 17.95
C GLU A 381 -21.37 2.87 18.37
N ILE A 382 -20.67 3.78 17.70
CA ILE A 382 -20.78 5.24 17.92
C ILE A 382 -22.21 5.74 17.68
N LEU A 383 -22.86 5.28 16.60
CA LEU A 383 -24.26 5.62 16.31
C LEU A 383 -25.17 5.10 17.43
N ARG A 384 -24.98 3.85 17.88
CA ARG A 384 -25.75 3.24 18.97
C ARG A 384 -25.55 3.95 20.31
N GLU A 385 -24.34 4.38 20.67
CA GLU A 385 -24.12 5.20 21.87
C GLU A 385 -24.87 6.54 21.80
N LEU A 386 -24.87 7.17 20.63
CA LEU A 386 -25.52 8.47 20.41
C LEU A 386 -27.05 8.37 20.38
N GLU A 387 -27.60 7.28 19.86
CA GLU A 387 -29.03 6.99 19.77
C GLU A 387 -29.62 6.43 21.07
N ALA A 388 -28.89 5.57 21.81
CA ALA A 388 -29.33 5.11 23.13
C ALA A 388 -29.53 6.26 24.12
N VAL A 389 -28.76 7.35 23.96
CA VAL A 389 -28.87 8.59 24.76
C VAL A 389 -29.95 9.55 24.20
N LEU A 390 -30.67 9.19 23.13
CA LEU A 390 -31.89 9.89 22.69
C LEU A 390 -33.18 9.27 23.25
N PHE A 391 -33.15 8.02 23.71
CA PHE A 391 -34.31 7.32 24.30
C PHE A 391 -33.96 6.67 25.65
N PRO A 392 -33.85 7.46 26.74
CA PRO A 392 -33.86 6.89 28.09
C PRO A 392 -35.17 6.13 28.35
N LYS A 393 -35.07 5.01 29.07
CA LYS A 393 -36.21 4.27 29.64
C LYS A 393 -36.58 4.79 31.01
#